data_AF-A0AAV0XSN3-F1
#
_entry.id   AF-A0AAV0XSN3-F1
#
_cell.length_a   1.000
_cell.length_b   1.000
_cell.length_c   1.000
_cell.angle_alpha   90.00
_cell.angle_beta   90.00
_cell.angle_gamma   90.00
#
_symmetry.space_group_name_H-M   'P 1'
#
loop_
_entity.id
_entity.type
_entity.pdbx_description
1 polymer ?
#
loop_
_entity_poly.entity_id
_entity_poly.type
_entity_poly.pdbx_seq_one_letter_code
_entity_poly.pdbx_strand_id
1 'polypeptide(L)'
;MRPFPSRVLNPAREYFNERLSRARKCIECTFGILRAKWRLLGKDIEVSPKKAVVIIKCMCLLHNIIREKDGNSDVDYCNVMIDQRNNWENEGMDHPARGANSLQRAKEIRNVYVDYFLNNP
;
A
#
# COMPACT_ATOMS: atom_id res chain seq x y z
N MET A 1 6.92 6.56 1.60
CA MET A 1 8.39 6.68 1.77
C MET A 1 9.12 6.26 0.50
N ARG A 2 10.19 6.93 0.05
CA ARG A 2 10.89 6.54 -1.19
C ARG A 2 11.83 5.33 -0.96
N PRO A 3 11.86 4.32 -1.86
CA PRO A 3 12.86 3.24 -1.79
C PRO A 3 14.30 3.77 -1.97
N PHE A 4 15.30 2.98 -1.60
CA PHE A 4 16.67 3.22 -2.02
C PHE A 4 16.81 2.99 -3.54
N PRO A 5 17.62 3.81 -4.24
CA PRO A 5 17.83 3.66 -5.67
C PRO A 5 18.54 2.34 -5.99
N SER A 6 18.05 1.62 -7.01
CA SER A 6 18.52 0.28 -7.39
C SER A 6 20.02 0.22 -7.74
N ARG A 7 20.62 1.33 -8.17
CA ARG A 7 22.05 1.44 -8.49
C ARG A 7 23.00 1.32 -7.27
N VAL A 8 22.51 1.53 -6.04
CA VAL A 8 23.35 1.54 -4.83
C VAL A 8 22.64 0.79 -3.69
N LEU A 9 22.31 -0.48 -3.93
CA LEU A 9 21.72 -1.37 -2.95
C LEU A 9 22.78 -2.24 -2.29
N ASN A 10 22.83 -2.18 -0.97
CA ASN A 10 23.46 -3.19 -0.13
C ASN A 10 22.35 -4.11 0.43
N PRO A 11 22.67 -5.28 1.00
CA PRO A 11 21.66 -6.24 1.46
C PRO A 11 20.63 -5.62 2.43
N ALA A 12 21.07 -4.74 3.32
CA ALA A 12 20.20 -4.03 4.26
C ALA A 12 19.17 -3.13 3.55
N ARG A 13 19.60 -2.37 2.54
CA ARG A 13 18.73 -1.49 1.75
C ARG A 13 17.78 -2.28 0.85
N GLU A 14 18.25 -3.41 0.32
CA GLU A 14 17.42 -4.34 -0.44
C GLU A 14 16.32 -4.94 0.44
N TYR A 15 16.68 -5.42 1.63
CA TYR A 15 15.73 -5.91 2.62
C TYR A 15 14.69 -4.85 2.98
N PHE A 16 15.13 -3.61 3.26
CA PHE A 16 14.21 -2.50 3.49
C PHE A 16 13.30 -2.23 2.29
N ASN A 17 13.83 -2.22 1.06
CA ASN A 17 13.04 -1.97 -0.15
C ASN A 17 11.98 -3.05 -0.36
N GLU A 18 12.30 -4.31 -0.08
CA GLU A 18 11.38 -5.43 -0.13
C GLU A 18 10.26 -5.26 0.92
N ARG A 19 10.60 -4.94 2.17
CA ARG A 19 9.62 -4.68 3.25
C ARG A 19 8.69 -3.54 2.89
N LEU A 20 9.26 -2.45 2.38
CA LEU A 20 8.51 -1.29 1.93
C LEU A 20 7.58 -1.63 0.76
N SER A 21 8.04 -2.45 -0.19
CA SER A 21 7.22 -2.94 -1.30
C SER A 21 6.06 -3.79 -0.80
N ARG A 22 6.31 -4.75 0.11
CA ARG A 22 5.25 -5.56 0.75
C ARG A 22 4.20 -4.70 1.46
N ALA A 23 4.63 -3.69 2.22
CA ALA A 23 3.72 -2.78 2.89
C ALA A 23 2.86 -1.99 1.90
N ARG A 24 3.46 -1.46 0.82
CA ARG A 24 2.71 -0.79 -0.25
C ARG A 24 1.70 -1.72 -0.91
N LYS A 25 2.11 -2.93 -1.26
CA LYS A 25 1.23 -3.94 -1.87
C LYS A 25 -0.01 -4.14 -1.00
N CYS A 26 0.17 -4.39 0.30
CA CYS A 26 -0.96 -4.55 1.22
C CYS A 26 -1.91 -3.34 1.23
N ILE A 27 -1.38 -2.12 1.22
CA ILE A 27 -2.17 -0.89 1.19
C ILE A 27 -2.92 -0.75 -0.13
N GLU A 28 -2.25 -0.97 -1.27
CA GLU A 28 -2.83 -0.87 -2.61
C GLU A 28 -3.91 -1.95 -2.86
N CYS A 29 -3.69 -3.19 -2.42
CA CYS A 29 -4.73 -4.24 -2.37
C CYS A 29 -5.98 -3.73 -1.66
N THR A 30 -5.78 -3.24 -0.44
CA THR A 30 -6.88 -2.87 0.46
C THR A 30 -7.69 -1.72 -0.12
N PHE A 31 -7.03 -0.69 -0.66
CA PHE A 31 -7.72 0.42 -1.31
C PHE A 31 -8.42 0.00 -2.61
N GLY A 32 -7.82 -0.91 -3.39
CA GLY A 32 -8.45 -1.48 -4.58
C GLY A 32 -9.76 -2.20 -4.24
N ILE A 33 -9.75 -3.05 -3.22
CA ILE A 33 -10.92 -3.78 -2.72
C ILE A 33 -11.99 -2.81 -2.21
N LEU A 34 -11.60 -1.84 -1.38
CA LEU A 34 -12.53 -0.82 -0.87
C LEU A 34 -13.16 -0.02 -2.01
N ARG A 35 -12.40 0.34 -3.04
CA ARG A 35 -12.90 1.08 -4.20
C ARG A 35 -13.83 0.25 -5.07
N ALA A 36 -13.51 -1.03 -5.29
CA ALA A 36 -14.34 -1.96 -6.06
C ALA A 36 -15.71 -2.16 -5.38
N LYS A 37 -15.69 -2.41 -4.06
CA LYS A 37 -16.91 -2.63 -3.27
C LYS A 37 -17.74 -1.36 -3.09
N TRP A 38 -17.09 -0.22 -2.85
CA TRP A 38 -17.75 1.03 -2.53
C TRP A 38 -17.56 2.06 -3.63
N ARG A 39 -18.57 2.16 -4.52
CA ARG A 39 -18.60 3.11 -5.66
C ARG A 39 -18.31 4.57 -5.28
N LEU A 40 -18.52 4.95 -4.02
CA LEU A 40 -18.19 6.28 -3.49
C LEU A 40 -16.71 6.65 -3.72
N LEU A 41 -15.77 5.70 -3.57
CA LEU A 41 -14.34 5.95 -3.79
C LEU A 41 -13.95 5.99 -5.28
N GLY A 42 -14.91 5.77 -6.17
CA GLY A 42 -14.73 5.91 -7.62
C GLY A 42 -14.73 7.36 -8.09
N LYS A 43 -15.18 8.30 -7.25
CA LYS A 43 -15.27 9.74 -7.53
C LYS A 43 -14.74 10.56 -6.36
N ASP A 44 -14.56 11.85 -6.58
CA ASP A 44 -14.15 12.76 -5.53
C ASP A 44 -15.18 12.81 -4.40
N ILE A 45 -14.68 12.83 -3.17
CA ILE A 45 -15.50 12.91 -1.96
C ILE A 45 -15.79 14.39 -1.68
N GLU A 46 -16.92 14.88 -2.16
CA GLU A 46 -17.36 16.28 -2.03
C GLU A 46 -17.92 16.62 -0.63
N VAL A 47 -17.18 16.26 0.43
CA VAL A 47 -17.50 16.65 1.81
C VAL A 47 -16.28 17.21 2.53
N SER A 48 -16.50 17.89 3.65
CA SER A 48 -15.40 18.37 4.50
C SER A 48 -14.43 17.22 4.89
N PRO A 49 -13.12 17.48 5.03
CA PRO A 49 -12.15 16.44 5.41
C PRO A 49 -12.51 15.67 6.68
N LYS A 50 -13.09 16.35 7.68
CA LYS A 50 -13.56 15.71 8.91
C LYS A 50 -14.64 14.64 8.64
N LYS A 51 -15.61 14.96 7.77
CA LYS A 51 -16.65 14.01 7.36
C LYS A 51 -16.10 12.89 6.49
N ALA A 52 -15.16 13.18 5.58
CA ALA A 52 -14.51 12.16 4.77
C ALA A 52 -13.81 11.11 5.65
N VAL A 53 -13.09 11.52 6.70
CA VAL A 53 -12.47 10.60 7.66
C VAL A 53 -13.51 9.69 8.33
N VAL A 54 -14.66 10.22 8.74
CA VAL A 54 -15.75 9.42 9.32
C VAL A 54 -16.30 8.42 8.31
N ILE A 55 -16.55 8.84 7.08
CA ILE A 55 -17.02 7.98 5.99
C ILE A 55 -16.06 6.81 5.78
N ILE A 56 -14.75 7.08 5.64
CA ILE A 56 -13.74 6.02 5.46
C ILE A 56 -13.74 5.05 6.63
N LYS A 57 -13.83 5.53 7.88
CA LYS A 57 -13.92 4.66 9.06
C LYS A 57 -15.16 3.76 9.03
N CYS A 58 -16.32 4.31 8.68
CA CYS A 58 -17.55 3.54 8.53
C CYS A 58 -17.41 2.47 7.44
N MET A 59 -16.78 2.80 6.31
CA MET A 59 -16.53 1.85 5.22
C MET A 59 -15.64 0.69 5.67
N CYS A 60 -14.57 0.96 6.43
CA CYS A 60 -13.72 -0.09 7.00
C CYS A 60 -14.51 -0.98 7.97
N LEU A 61 -15.33 -0.40 8.85
CA LEU A 61 -16.18 -1.15 9.78
C LEU A 61 -17.16 -2.06 9.04
N LEU A 62 -17.88 -1.51 8.05
CA LEU A 62 -18.84 -2.25 7.25
C LEU A 62 -18.18 -3.35 6.44
N HIS A 63 -16.99 -3.08 5.87
CA HIS A 63 -16.22 -4.09 5.17
C HIS A 63 -15.87 -5.28 6.07
N ASN A 64 -15.42 -5.03 7.30
CA ASN A 64 -15.09 -6.08 8.25
C ASN A 64 -16.33 -6.93 8.60
N ILE A 65 -17.49 -6.29 8.82
CA ILE A 65 -18.75 -6.98 9.09
C ILE A 65 -19.18 -7.86 7.91
N ILE A 66 -19.09 -7.32 6.68
CA ILE A 66 -19.42 -8.08 5.46
C ILE A 66 -18.48 -9.28 5.33
N ARG A 67 -17.17 -9.11 5.54
CA ARG A 67 -16.21 -10.22 5.49
C ARG A 67 -16.45 -11.28 6.55
N GLU A 68 -16.91 -10.90 7.74
CA GLU A 68 -17.28 -11.84 8.78
C GLU A 68 -18.52 -12.66 8.39
N LYS A 69 -19.48 -12.05 7.70
CA LYS A 69 -20.72 -12.73 7.28
C LYS A 69 -20.57 -13.56 6.00
N ASP A 70 -19.94 -13.00 4.98
CA ASP A 70 -19.85 -13.59 3.64
C ASP A 70 -18.59 -14.46 3.48
N GLY A 71 -17.63 -14.35 4.41
CA GLY A 71 -16.39 -15.12 4.41
C GLY A 71 -15.55 -14.89 3.16
N ASN A 72 -15.02 -15.98 2.59
CA ASN A 72 -14.15 -15.95 1.40
C ASN A 72 -14.93 -15.82 0.08
N SER A 73 -16.26 -15.66 0.12
CA SER A 73 -17.09 -15.56 -1.09
C SER A 73 -17.23 -14.13 -1.64
N ASP A 74 -16.57 -13.16 -1.01
CA ASP A 74 -16.56 -11.76 -1.46
C ASP A 74 -15.91 -11.64 -2.85
N VAL A 75 -16.75 -11.53 -3.88
CA VAL A 75 -16.35 -11.46 -5.29
C VAL A 75 -15.48 -10.24 -5.58
N ASP A 76 -15.75 -9.09 -4.94
CA ASP A 76 -14.94 -7.89 -5.11
C ASP A 76 -13.52 -8.11 -4.58
N TYR A 77 -13.40 -8.81 -3.45
CA TYR A 77 -12.12 -9.18 -2.87
C TYR A 77 -11.34 -10.11 -3.81
N CYS A 78 -11.98 -11.19 -4.27
CA CYS A 78 -11.34 -12.17 -5.16
C CYS A 78 -10.87 -11.54 -6.47
N ASN A 79 -11.71 -10.71 -7.10
CA ASN A 79 -11.38 -10.07 -8.38
C ASN A 79 -10.18 -9.13 -8.26
N VAL A 80 -10.12 -8.30 -7.20
CA VAL A 80 -8.99 -7.39 -7.00
C VAL A 80 -7.72 -8.16 -6.68
N MET A 81 -7.79 -9.24 -5.90
CA MET A 81 -6.61 -10.05 -5.59
C MET A 81 -6.05 -10.77 -6.82
N ILE A 82 -6.92 -11.22 -7.73
CA ILE A 82 -6.52 -11.81 -9.02
C ILE A 82 -5.89 -10.74 -9.93
N ASP A 83 -6.55 -9.59 -10.10
CA ASP A 83 -6.06 -8.51 -10.95
C ASP A 83 -4.70 -7.99 -10.49
N GLN A 84 -4.52 -7.80 -9.19
CA GLN A 84 -3.23 -7.38 -8.64
C GLN A 84 -2.16 -8.45 -8.79
N ARG A 85 -2.48 -9.73 -8.57
CA ARG A 85 -1.54 -10.82 -8.83
C ARG A 85 -1.06 -10.81 -10.29
N ASN A 86 -1.99 -10.67 -11.24
CA ASN A 86 -1.67 -10.62 -12.66
C ASN A 86 -0.81 -9.39 -12.98
N ASN A 87 -1.14 -8.21 -12.45
CA ASN A 87 -0.37 -7.00 -12.73
C ASN A 87 1.06 -7.08 -12.13
N TRP A 88 1.23 -7.77 -10.99
CA TRP A 88 2.54 -7.95 -10.35
C TRP A 88 3.45 -8.99 -11.01
N GLU A 89 2.90 -10.03 -11.62
CA GLU A 89 3.69 -10.98 -12.42
C GLU A 89 4.24 -10.29 -13.69
N ASN A 90 3.59 -9.22 -14.14
CA ASN A 90 3.97 -8.44 -15.32
C ASN A 90 4.85 -7.21 -15.01
N GLU A 91 4.74 -6.61 -13.82
CA GLU A 91 5.59 -5.48 -13.39
C GLU A 91 6.86 -5.97 -12.69
N GLY A 92 7.96 -6.08 -13.45
CA GLY A 92 9.30 -6.22 -12.88
C GLY A 92 9.59 -5.11 -11.87
N MET A 93 10.46 -5.39 -10.89
CA MET A 93 10.76 -4.57 -9.69
C MET A 93 11.40 -3.18 -9.95
N ASP A 94 11.28 -2.63 -11.16
CA ASP A 94 11.83 -1.34 -11.55
C ASP A 94 10.77 -0.25 -11.46
N HIS A 95 10.58 0.29 -10.25
CA HIS A 95 10.00 1.63 -10.12
C HIS A 95 11.09 2.68 -10.36
N PRO A 96 11.05 3.43 -11.48
CA PRO A 96 12.06 4.43 -11.76
C PRO A 96 12.05 5.51 -10.67
N ALA A 97 13.23 5.75 -10.08
CA ALA A 97 13.43 6.83 -9.13
C ALA A 97 13.24 8.18 -9.84
N ARG A 98 12.03 8.76 -9.78
CA ARG A 98 11.75 10.08 -10.35
C ARG A 98 12.68 11.14 -9.74
N GLY A 99 13.43 11.86 -10.57
CA GLY A 99 14.58 12.70 -10.22
C GLY A 99 14.25 13.94 -9.38
N ALA A 100 14.23 13.77 -8.05
CA ALA A 100 14.28 14.88 -7.10
C ALA A 100 15.11 14.43 -5.89
N ASN A 101 16.02 15.26 -5.39
CA ASN A 101 16.81 14.93 -4.21
C ASN A 101 15.89 14.88 -2.98
N SER A 102 15.88 13.75 -2.26
CA SER A 102 15.13 13.66 -1.00
C SER A 102 15.78 14.56 0.06
N LEU A 103 14.95 15.28 0.81
CA LEU A 103 15.36 16.06 1.98
C LEU A 103 16.18 15.17 2.94
N GLN A 104 17.18 15.76 3.60
CA GLN A 104 18.08 15.03 4.50
C GLN A 104 17.31 14.25 5.58
N ARG A 105 16.32 14.88 6.21
CA ARG A 105 15.40 14.25 7.17
C ARG A 105 14.70 13.00 6.62
N ALA A 106 14.31 12.99 5.34
CA ALA A 106 13.67 11.82 4.74
C ALA A 106 14.66 10.65 4.57
N LYS A 107 15.95 10.94 4.37
CA LYS A 107 17.01 9.91 4.35
C LYS A 107 17.25 9.34 5.75
N GLU A 108 17.27 10.20 6.76
CA GLU A 108 17.43 9.81 8.17
C GLU A 108 16.32 8.86 8.62
N ILE A 109 15.05 9.24 8.40
CA ILE A 109 13.91 8.37 8.74
C ILE A 109 14.02 7.02 8.04
N ARG A 110 14.42 7.01 6.76
CA ARG A 110 14.60 5.76 6.02
C ARG A 110 15.71 4.89 6.62
N ASN A 111 16.82 5.48 7.05
CA ASN A 111 17.90 4.74 7.72
C ASN A 111 17.43 4.18 9.08
N VAL A 112 16.64 4.94 9.85
CA VAL A 112 16.03 4.43 11.09
C VAL A 112 15.20 3.18 10.84
N TYR A 113 14.42 3.14 9.75
CA TYR A 113 13.68 1.94 9.38
C TYR A 113 14.59 0.78 8.91
N VAL A 114 15.69 1.06 8.22
CA VAL A 114 16.69 0.03 7.88
C VAL A 114 17.21 -0.62 9.16
N ASP A 115 17.68 0.20 10.10
CA ASP A 115 18.23 -0.29 11.37
C ASP A 115 17.16 -1.05 12.17
N TYR A 116 15.93 -0.55 12.22
CA TYR A 116 14.82 -1.23 12.88
C TYR A 116 14.56 -2.62 12.28
N PHE A 117 14.45 -2.74 10.96
CA PHE A 117 14.15 -4.01 10.30
C PHE A 117 15.31 -5.01 10.39
N LEU A 118 16.56 -4.55 10.42
CA LEU A 118 17.72 -5.44 10.63
C LEU A 118 17.76 -6.01 12.04
N ASN A 119 17.35 -5.23 13.04
CA ASN A 119 17.35 -5.65 14.44
C ASN A 119 16.07 -6.39 14.84
N ASN A 120 15.04 -6.42 13.98
CA ASN A 120 13.75 -7.07 14.21
C ASN A 120 13.30 -7.82 12.92
N PRO A 121 13.90 -8.99 12.62
CA PRO A 121 13.67 -9.72 11.38
C PRO A 121 12.24 -10.28 11.22
#